data_AF-A0A830GBW2-F1
#
_entry.id   AF-A0A830GBW2-F1
#
_cell.length_a   1.000
_cell.length_b   1.000
_cell.length_c   1.000
_cell.angle_alpha   90.00
_cell.angle_beta   90.00
_cell.angle_gamma   90.00
#
_symmetry.space_group_name_H-M   'P 1'
#
loop_
_entity.id
_entity.type
_entity.pdbx_description
1 polymer ?
#
loop_
_entity_poly.entity_id
_entity_poly.type
_entity_poly.pdbx_seq_one_letter_code
_entity_poly.pdbx_strand_id
1 'polypeptide(L)'
;MSGYLDFDDERPDPDDPDDDGSTSWQRADPDHALIERRGPTTFVVMLQDGAAAHDVTYGLERGARVGYCDCDGYKYSDESVPCAHLCVLRKAEFIGAESVDGQRIEAVDTAVLAEADHDPGLRADGGPRRAPSHDPDARDRVAPPVDRGPEPRWSGR
;
A
#
# COMPACT_ATOMS: atom_id res chain seq x y z
N MET A 1 -8.00 -7.75 -2.97
CA MET A 1 -8.78 -6.49 -3.02
C MET A 1 -7.88 -5.42 -2.42
N SER A 2 -7.53 -4.40 -3.18
CA SER A 2 -6.66 -3.30 -2.74
C SER A 2 -7.41 -2.37 -1.79
N GLY A 3 -6.87 -2.11 -0.60
CA GLY A 3 -7.31 -1.06 0.29
C GLY A 3 -6.25 0.05 0.31
N TYR A 4 -6.58 1.18 -0.31
CA TYR A 4 -5.83 2.43 -0.22
C TYR A 4 -6.47 3.22 0.92
N LEU A 5 -5.76 3.44 2.03
CA LEU A 5 -6.32 4.06 3.22
C LEU A 5 -5.85 5.51 3.33
N ASP A 6 -6.81 6.42 3.36
CA ASP A 6 -6.61 7.83 3.68
C ASP A 6 -6.57 7.98 5.20
N PHE A 7 -5.43 8.41 5.75
CA PHE A 7 -5.12 8.35 7.18
C PHE A 7 -5.74 9.50 8.01
N ASP A 8 -6.36 10.51 7.39
CA ASP A 8 -6.71 11.77 8.08
C ASP A 8 -8.13 11.79 8.72
N ASP A 9 -8.92 10.71 8.65
CA ASP A 9 -10.34 10.70 9.08
C ASP A 9 -10.64 10.20 10.51
N GLU A 10 -9.68 9.63 11.26
CA GLU A 10 -9.96 9.08 12.59
C GLU A 10 -9.50 9.99 13.74
N ARG A 11 -10.35 10.96 14.11
CA ARG A 11 -10.34 11.50 15.48
C ARG A 11 -11.16 10.55 16.37
N PRO A 12 -10.62 10.03 17.49
CA PRO A 12 -11.35 9.10 18.35
C PRO A 12 -12.62 9.73 18.96
N ASP A 13 -13.72 8.99 18.97
CA ASP A 13 -14.97 9.30 19.68
C ASP A 13 -14.83 8.84 21.15
N PRO A 14 -14.87 9.73 22.13
CA PRO A 14 -14.63 9.39 23.53
C PRO A 14 -15.77 8.62 24.24
N ASP A 15 -16.92 8.39 23.58
CA ASP A 15 -18.14 7.90 24.24
C ASP A 15 -18.59 6.47 23.83
N ASP A 16 -17.78 5.69 23.10
CA ASP A 16 -18.11 4.29 22.72
C ASP A 16 -17.75 3.29 23.85
N PRO A 17 -18.72 2.60 24.47
CA PRO A 17 -18.48 1.68 25.58
C PRO A 17 -17.96 0.30 25.17
N ASP A 18 -17.96 -0.05 23.88
CA ASP A 18 -17.33 -1.26 23.34
C ASP A 18 -15.88 -1.00 22.87
N ASP A 19 -15.42 0.26 22.91
CA ASP A 19 -14.01 0.64 22.76
C ASP A 19 -13.24 0.29 24.04
N ASP A 20 -12.51 -0.83 24.01
CA ASP A 20 -11.70 -1.29 25.15
C ASP A 20 -10.48 -0.39 25.45
N GLY A 21 -10.38 0.77 24.78
CA GLY A 21 -9.30 1.73 24.96
C GLY A 21 -7.96 1.21 24.45
N SER A 22 -7.98 0.20 23.56
CA SER A 22 -6.79 -0.35 22.93
C SER A 22 -6.83 -0.21 21.40
N THR A 23 -7.37 0.90 20.91
CA THR A 23 -7.24 1.27 19.50
C THR A 23 -5.78 1.13 19.05
N SER A 24 -5.56 0.73 17.80
CA SER A 24 -4.22 0.66 17.19
C SER A 24 -3.41 1.94 17.46
N TRP A 25 -4.08 3.08 17.52
CA TRP A 25 -3.51 4.35 17.91
C TRP A 25 -3.05 4.40 19.37
N GLN A 26 -3.86 4.00 20.36
CA GLN A 26 -3.44 4.00 21.77
C GLN A 26 -2.27 3.04 22.04
N ARG A 27 -2.24 1.88 21.39
CA ARG A 27 -1.14 0.89 21.52
C ARG A 27 0.17 1.35 20.90
N ALA A 28 0.11 2.24 19.92
CA ALA A 28 1.28 2.77 19.24
C ALA A 28 2.08 3.70 20.16
N ASP A 29 3.23 3.24 20.62
CA ASP A 29 4.15 4.00 21.46
C ASP A 29 5.54 4.08 20.79
N PRO A 30 5.90 5.22 20.16
CA PRO A 30 7.18 5.36 19.48
C PRO A 30 8.38 5.38 20.43
N ASP A 31 8.22 5.71 21.70
CA ASP A 31 9.32 5.75 22.68
C ASP A 31 9.70 4.35 23.17
N HIS A 32 8.76 3.41 23.08
CA HIS A 32 8.94 2.02 23.52
C HIS A 32 9.01 1.02 22.36
N ALA A 33 8.70 1.42 21.13
CA ALA A 33 8.84 0.60 19.94
C ALA A 33 10.27 0.58 19.42
N LEU A 34 10.68 -0.54 18.82
CA LEU A 34 11.89 -0.61 18.02
C LEU A 34 11.55 -0.30 16.57
N ILE A 35 12.18 0.75 16.02
CA ILE A 35 11.96 1.19 14.64
C ILE A 35 13.30 1.16 13.90
N GLU A 36 13.47 0.22 12.97
CA GLU A 36 14.64 0.13 12.12
C GLU A 36 14.31 0.58 10.70
N ARG A 37 15.17 1.43 10.12
CA ARG A 37 14.97 1.94 8.76
C ARG A 37 15.75 1.08 7.76
N ARG A 38 15.05 0.46 6.81
CA ARG A 38 15.65 -0.38 5.75
C ARG A 38 15.84 0.35 4.43
N GLY A 39 15.05 1.40 4.20
CA GLY A 39 15.12 2.20 2.98
C GLY A 39 14.35 3.52 3.14
N PRO A 40 14.20 4.29 2.06
CA PRO A 40 13.51 5.58 2.10
C PRO A 40 12.07 5.51 2.62
N THR A 41 11.36 4.43 2.30
CA THR A 41 9.97 4.21 2.70
C THR A 41 9.78 2.89 3.44
N THR A 42 10.85 2.14 3.73
CA THR A 42 10.77 0.78 4.28
C THR A 42 11.35 0.74 5.67
N PHE A 43 10.58 0.18 6.60
CA PHE A 43 10.88 0.11 8.03
C PHE A 43 10.60 -1.30 8.55
N VAL A 44 11.32 -1.72 9.58
CA VAL A 44 10.98 -2.86 10.42
C VAL A 44 10.54 -2.30 11.77
N VAL A 45 9.33 -2.64 12.20
CA VAL A 45 8.74 -2.14 13.45
C VAL A 45 8.43 -3.31 14.37
N MET A 46 8.86 -3.21 15.63
CA MET A 46 8.49 -4.13 16.70
C MET A 46 7.90 -3.33 17.86
N LEU A 47 6.71 -3.74 18.30
CA LEU A 47 6.01 -3.11 19.42
C LEU A 47 6.46 -3.70 20.77
N GLN A 48 6.26 -2.92 21.82
CA GLN A 48 6.60 -3.21 23.21
C GLN A 48 5.80 -4.37 23.83
N ASP A 49 4.67 -4.74 23.23
CA ASP A 49 3.85 -5.88 23.67
C ASP A 49 4.46 -7.25 23.34
N GLY A 50 5.63 -7.26 22.69
CA GLY A 50 6.37 -8.48 22.36
C GLY A 50 5.83 -9.19 21.11
N ALA A 51 5.00 -8.52 20.31
CA ALA A 51 4.61 -9.01 19.00
C ALA A 51 5.83 -9.16 18.06
N ALA A 52 5.66 -9.97 17.01
CA ALA A 52 6.67 -10.14 15.97
C ALA A 52 7.04 -8.78 15.33
N ALA A 53 8.29 -8.66 14.87
CA ALA A 53 8.67 -7.54 14.02
C ALA A 53 7.96 -7.66 12.67
N HIS A 54 7.55 -6.51 12.12
CA HIS A 54 6.80 -6.43 10.88
C HIS A 54 7.48 -5.51 9.88
N ASP A 55 7.42 -5.89 8.60
CA ASP A 55 7.85 -5.03 7.50
C ASP A 55 6.76 -4.00 7.20
N VAL A 56 7.14 -2.73 7.29
CA VAL A 56 6.24 -1.59 7.14
C VAL A 56 6.75 -0.69 6.03
N THR A 57 5.88 -0.42 5.06
CA THR A 57 6.07 0.64 4.07
C THR A 57 5.33 1.88 4.55
N TYR A 58 6.00 3.03 4.55
CA TYR A 58 5.44 4.30 4.99
C TYR A 58 6.01 5.46 4.18
N GLY A 59 5.16 6.33 3.67
CA GLY A 59 5.57 7.45 2.83
C GLY A 59 4.42 8.41 2.52
N LEU A 60 4.67 9.33 1.59
CA LEU A 60 3.67 10.25 1.05
C LEU A 60 3.33 9.86 -0.39
N GLU A 61 2.03 9.94 -0.70
CA GLU A 61 1.53 9.91 -2.07
C GLU A 61 0.60 11.12 -2.27
N ARG A 62 1.00 12.04 -3.15
CA ARG A 62 0.25 13.28 -3.44
C ARG A 62 -0.08 14.10 -2.17
N GLY A 63 0.81 14.09 -1.19
CA GLY A 63 0.66 14.79 0.09
C GLY A 63 -0.15 14.05 1.16
N ALA A 64 -0.77 12.91 0.84
CA ALA A 64 -1.41 12.05 1.83
C ALA A 64 -0.37 11.05 2.38
N ARG A 65 -0.43 10.76 3.70
CA ARG A 65 0.35 9.66 4.26
C ARG A 65 -0.25 8.36 3.77
N VAL A 66 0.59 7.48 3.27
CA VAL A 66 0.21 6.14 2.85
C VAL A 66 1.16 5.14 3.50
N GLY A 67 0.64 3.94 3.73
CA GLY A 67 1.48 2.88 4.28
C GLY A 67 0.83 1.52 4.23
N TYR A 68 1.68 0.51 4.34
CA TYR A 68 1.31 -0.89 4.34
C TYR A 68 2.13 -1.61 5.42
N CYS A 69 1.52 -2.57 6.08
CA CYS A 69 2.19 -3.42 7.05
C CYS A 69 1.79 -4.86 6.76
N ASP A 70 2.74 -5.79 6.86
CA ASP A 70 2.50 -7.22 6.62
C ASP A 70 1.79 -7.94 7.79
N CYS A 71 1.48 -7.22 8.87
CA CYS A 71 0.76 -7.78 10.01
C CYS A 71 -0.72 -8.08 9.69
N ASP A 72 -1.27 -9.03 10.43
CA ASP A 72 -2.69 -9.38 10.37
C ASP A 72 -3.61 -8.37 11.08
N GLY A 73 -3.10 -7.19 11.47
CA GLY A 73 -3.82 -6.18 12.25
C GLY A 73 -5.13 -5.73 11.61
N TYR A 74 -5.20 -5.70 10.28
CA TYR A 74 -6.42 -5.38 9.52
C TYR A 74 -7.52 -6.45 9.61
N LYS A 75 -7.21 -7.66 10.10
CA LYS A 75 -8.20 -8.75 10.24
C LYS A 75 -9.04 -8.63 11.51
N TYR A 76 -8.62 -7.78 12.44
CA TYR A 76 -9.23 -7.65 13.76
C TYR A 76 -9.92 -6.30 13.98
N SER A 77 -9.88 -5.40 13.00
CA SER A 77 -10.66 -4.17 12.98
C SER A 77 -11.78 -4.27 11.94
N ASP A 78 -13.00 -3.91 12.33
CA ASP A 78 -14.05 -3.56 11.39
C ASP A 78 -13.62 -2.24 10.70
N GLU A 79 -13.61 -2.23 9.38
CA GLU A 79 -13.39 -1.05 8.52
C GLU A 79 -12.04 -0.31 8.68
N SER A 80 -11.13 -0.50 7.72
CA SER A 80 -10.09 0.49 7.32
C SER A 80 -9.12 1.06 8.38
N VAL A 81 -9.15 0.63 9.64
CA VAL A 81 -8.28 1.20 10.69
C VAL A 81 -6.83 0.75 10.47
N PRO A 82 -5.84 1.66 10.44
CA PRO A 82 -4.44 1.30 10.32
C PRO A 82 -3.96 0.48 11.53
N CYS A 83 -3.03 -0.45 11.31
CA CYS A 83 -2.46 -1.23 12.40
C CYS A 83 -1.57 -0.38 13.32
N ALA A 84 -1.32 -0.87 14.54
CA ALA A 84 -0.47 -0.17 15.52
C ALA A 84 0.96 0.12 14.99
N HIS A 85 1.53 -0.72 14.14
CA HIS A 85 2.84 -0.48 13.53
C HIS A 85 2.87 0.77 12.65
N LEU A 86 1.82 1.02 11.87
CA LEU A 86 1.70 2.22 11.05
C LEU A 86 1.41 3.46 11.91
N CYS A 87 0.60 3.30 12.94
CA CYS A 87 0.36 4.36 13.92
C CYS A 87 1.64 4.78 14.64
N VAL A 88 2.55 3.83 14.95
CA VAL A 88 3.87 4.14 15.53
C VAL A 88 4.69 5.04 14.61
N LEU A 89 4.79 4.72 13.32
CA LEU A 89 5.55 5.55 12.37
C LEU A 89 4.95 6.95 12.23
N ARG A 90 3.62 7.07 12.20
CA ARG A 90 2.94 8.37 12.14
C ARG A 90 3.18 9.21 13.40
N LYS A 91 3.13 8.59 14.59
CA LYS A 91 3.45 9.29 15.84
C LYS A 91 4.92 9.67 15.91
N ALA A 92 5.82 8.77 15.52
CA ALA A 92 7.25 9.00 15.46
C ALA A 92 7.60 10.18 14.54
N GLU A 93 6.99 10.25 13.35
CA GLU A 93 7.11 11.39 12.44
C GLU A 93 6.70 12.69 13.14
N PHE A 94 5.51 12.69 13.77
CA PHE A 94 4.95 13.87 14.42
C PHE A 94 5.82 14.42 15.55
N ILE A 95 6.39 13.54 16.38
CA ILE A 95 7.26 13.94 17.50
C ILE A 95 8.72 14.14 17.07
N GLY A 96 9.08 13.79 15.83
CA GLY A 96 10.45 13.84 15.33
C GLY A 96 11.37 12.81 15.96
N ALA A 97 10.85 11.62 16.26
CA ALA A 97 11.64 10.51 16.78
C ALA A 97 12.63 9.96 15.74
N GLU A 98 13.61 9.21 16.24
CA GLU A 98 14.68 8.62 15.44
C GLU A 98 14.55 7.10 15.41
N SER A 99 14.96 6.49 14.30
CA SER A 99 15.17 5.05 14.19
C SER A 99 16.33 4.59 15.08
N VAL A 100 16.50 3.27 15.23
CA VAL A 100 17.66 2.67 15.92
C VAL A 100 19.03 3.16 15.39
N ASP A 101 19.11 3.53 14.11
CA ASP A 101 20.34 4.07 13.49
C ASP A 101 20.50 5.60 13.64
N GLY A 102 19.66 6.27 14.44
CA GLY A 102 19.70 7.71 14.66
C GLY A 102 19.16 8.53 13.46
N GLN A 103 18.42 7.92 12.54
CA GLN A 103 17.80 8.63 11.42
C GLN A 103 16.39 9.07 11.82
N ARG A 104 16.04 10.33 11.55
CA ARG A 104 14.69 10.82 11.79
C ARG A 104 13.66 9.99 11.01
N ILE A 105 12.57 9.65 11.67
CA ILE A 105 11.40 9.05 11.01
C ILE A 105 10.63 10.14 10.28
N GLU A 106 10.50 10.01 8.97
CA GLU A 106 9.78 10.96 8.12
C GLU A 106 9.09 10.23 6.95
N ALA A 107 7.91 10.72 6.57
CA ALA A 107 7.22 10.24 5.38
C ALA A 107 7.84 10.89 4.13
N VAL A 108 8.49 10.09 3.28
CA VAL A 108 9.10 10.57 2.04
C VAL A 108 8.09 10.50 0.90
N ASP A 109 8.05 11.52 0.05
CA ASP A 109 7.24 11.52 -1.18
C ASP A 109 7.75 10.48 -2.16
N THR A 110 6.92 9.47 -2.42
CA THR A 110 7.20 8.37 -3.33
C THR A 110 7.40 8.83 -4.77
N ALA A 111 6.76 9.93 -5.19
CA ALA A 111 6.98 10.50 -6.51
C ALA A 111 8.41 11.03 -6.65
N VAL A 112 8.96 11.66 -5.62
CA VAL A 112 10.33 12.18 -5.63
C VAL A 112 11.35 11.04 -5.76
N LEU A 113 11.09 9.91 -5.11
CA LEU A 113 11.93 8.72 -5.21
C LEU A 113 11.88 8.12 -6.61
N ALA A 114 10.68 8.03 -7.22
CA ALA A 114 10.52 7.52 -8.58
C ALA A 114 11.26 8.38 -9.62
N GLU A 115 11.25 9.70 -9.46
CA GLU A 115 12.01 10.62 -10.31
C GLU A 115 13.52 10.48 -10.12
N ALA A 116 13.99 10.25 -8.89
CA ALA A 116 15.41 10.06 -8.59
C ALA A 116 15.98 8.77 -9.21
N ASP A 117 15.17 7.70 -9.25
CA ASP A 117 15.52 6.42 -9.86
C ASP A 117 15.35 6.41 -11.39
N HIS A 118 14.82 7.49 -11.99
CA HIS A 118 14.64 7.57 -13.44
C HIS A 118 15.99 7.70 -14.16
N ASP A 119 16.50 6.60 -14.71
CA ASP A 119 17.64 6.63 -15.63
C ASP A 119 17.18 7.13 -17.02
N PRO A 120 17.63 8.31 -17.48
CA PRO A 120 17.28 8.83 -18.81
C PRO A 120 17.79 7.96 -19.98
N GLY A 121 18.67 6.98 -19.71
CA GLY A 121 19.11 5.94 -20.64
C GLY A 121 18.16 4.74 -20.74
N LEU A 122 17.32 4.50 -19.73
CA LEU A 122 16.28 3.47 -19.74
C LEU A 122 15.06 3.99 -20.53
N ARG A 123 15.13 3.88 -21.85
CA ARG A 123 13.97 4.04 -22.73
C ARG A 123 13.48 2.68 -23.19
N ALA A 124 12.16 2.48 -23.18
CA ALA A 124 11.57 1.41 -23.96
C ALA A 124 11.99 1.58 -25.42
N ASP A 125 12.63 0.58 -26.00
CA ASP A 125 13.13 0.55 -27.38
C ASP A 125 12.01 0.59 -28.43
N GLY A 126 10.75 0.61 -27.98
CA GLY A 126 9.54 0.71 -28.78
C GLY A 126 9.23 -0.54 -29.60
N GLY A 127 10.16 -1.51 -29.68
CA GLY A 127 10.15 -2.63 -30.60
C GLY A 127 10.02 -2.20 -32.08
N PRO A 128 10.62 -2.92 -33.05
CA PRO A 128 10.24 -2.69 -34.44
C PRO A 128 8.76 -3.03 -34.61
N ARG A 129 7.93 -2.03 -34.97
CA ARG A 129 6.57 -2.28 -35.43
C ARG A 129 6.69 -3.15 -36.68
N ARG A 130 6.44 -4.45 -36.54
CA ARG A 130 6.28 -5.31 -37.72
C ARG A 130 5.08 -4.74 -38.47
N ALA A 131 5.34 -4.08 -39.59
CA ALA A 131 4.28 -3.63 -40.47
C ALA A 131 3.37 -4.83 -40.71
N PRO A 132 2.04 -4.69 -40.60
CA PRO A 132 1.17 -5.76 -41.02
C PRO A 132 1.50 -6.03 -42.48
N SER A 133 2.05 -7.20 -42.77
CA SER A 133 2.14 -7.68 -44.15
C SER A 133 0.70 -7.80 -44.60
N HIS A 134 0.24 -6.85 -45.39
CA HIS A 134 -1.00 -6.98 -46.13
C HIS A 134 -0.74 -8.09 -47.14
N ASP A 135 -1.07 -9.32 -46.77
CA ASP A 135 -1.17 -10.45 -47.66
C ASP A 135 -2.53 -10.33 -48.36
N PRO A 136 -2.58 -9.93 -49.64
CA PRO A 136 -3.83 -9.76 -50.36
C PRO A 136 -4.58 -11.10 -50.58
N ASP A 137 -3.95 -12.25 -50.31
CA ASP A 137 -4.51 -13.59 -50.49
C ASP A 137 -5.00 -14.25 -49.18
N ALA A 138 -4.91 -13.57 -48.03
CA ALA A 138 -5.34 -14.12 -46.74
C ALA A 138 -6.88 -14.18 -46.53
N ARG A 139 -7.67 -14.01 -47.59
CA ARG A 139 -9.13 -13.95 -47.54
C ARG A 139 -9.81 -15.29 -47.87
N ASP A 140 -9.40 -16.43 -47.29
CA ASP A 140 -10.30 -17.59 -47.36
C ASP A 140 -10.03 -18.80 -46.44
N ARG A 141 -9.56 -18.63 -45.19
CA ARG A 141 -9.49 -19.77 -44.25
C ARG A 141 -9.78 -19.39 -42.80
N VAL A 142 -11.00 -18.95 -42.52
CA VAL A 142 -11.57 -19.08 -41.17
C VAL A 142 -12.88 -19.84 -41.31
N ALA A 143 -12.86 -21.12 -40.92
CA ALA A 143 -14.09 -21.89 -40.78
C ALA A 143 -14.97 -21.20 -39.73
N PRO A 144 -16.29 -21.09 -39.96
CA PRO A 144 -17.18 -20.47 -39.00
C PRO A 144 -17.13 -21.25 -37.67
N PRO A 145 -17.15 -20.57 -36.52
CA PRO A 145 -17.19 -21.23 -35.23
C PRO A 145 -18.48 -22.05 -35.11
N VAL A 146 -18.34 -23.30 -34.65
CA VAL A 146 -19.47 -24.16 -34.34
C VAL A 146 -20.36 -23.51 -33.27
N ASP A 147 -21.65 -23.56 -33.56
CA ASP A 147 -22.80 -23.06 -32.79
C ASP A 147 -22.58 -23.14 -31.26
N ARG A 148 -22.40 -21.98 -30.61
CA ARG A 148 -22.54 -21.87 -29.16
C ARG A 148 -24.01 -21.57 -28.89
N GLY A 149 -24.68 -22.55 -28.29
CA GLY A 149 -26.10 -22.47 -27.94
C GLY A 149 -26.47 -21.22 -27.13
N PRO A 150 -27.77 -20.89 -27.05
CA PRO A 150 -28.23 -19.60 -26.56
C PRO A 150 -27.82 -19.35 -25.10
N GLU A 151 -27.18 -18.21 -24.88
CA GLU A 151 -26.66 -17.78 -23.58
C GLU A 151 -27.82 -17.46 -22.62
N PRO A 152 -27.69 -17.75 -21.30
CA PRO A 152 -28.72 -17.40 -20.34
C PRO A 152 -28.76 -15.88 -20.14
N ARG A 153 -29.94 -15.33 -20.40
CA ARG A 153 -30.37 -13.97 -20.03
C ARG A 153 -30.40 -13.80 -18.51
N TRP A 154 -29.46 -13.01 -17.97
CA TRP A 154 -29.45 -12.63 -16.56
C TRP A 154 -30.54 -11.58 -16.29
N SER A 155 -31.57 -11.94 -15.52
CA SER A 155 -32.55 -11.00 -14.97
C SER A 155 -32.17 -10.65 -13.53
N GLY A 156 -31.72 -9.43 -13.30
CA GLY A 156 -31.49 -8.89 -11.95
C GLY A 156 -32.81 -8.64 -11.22
N ARG A 157 -32.86 -9.00 -9.95
CA ARG A 157 -33.83 -8.52 -8.96
C ARG A 157 -33.04 -7.98 -7.78
#